data_AF-I1PFQ9-F1
#
_entry.id   AF-I1PFQ9-F1
#
_cell.length_a   1.000
_cell.length_b   1.000
_cell.length_c   1.000
_cell.angle_alpha   90.00
_cell.angle_beta   90.00
_cell.angle_gamma   90.00
#
_symmetry.space_group_name_H-M   'P 1'
#
loop_
_entity.id
_entity.type
_entity.pdbx_description
1 polymer ?
#
loop_
_entity_poly.entity_id
_entity_poly.type
_entity_poly.pdbx_seq_one_letter_code
_entity_poly.pdbx_strand_id
1 'polypeptide(L)'
;MAAAAESKAGKSPEELLCAAAESGDAEAITGLLAEGADPTHFDASGLTPLMHAATGGHAAVVQLLLDAGAPWNALSPTGISAGDLASDSATFDLLLDHALRSELVLGTVARRQAGPADSPAESYLESRVSFSEERVMDADSKAVMMEWERPLMEAHARAVCSGGKVLNVGFGMGLVDTAIQRYEPEEHTIVEAHPEVYARMLKLGWGEKKNVKVVFGRWQDVLPQLGSYDGIFFDTYGEYYEDMREFHQHLPKLLKPGGIYSYFNGLCGDNAFFHVVYCQLVALELANLGYSTQFIPLPVKDCLSEEIWNGVKQKYWQLDTYHLPVCQAESEPEQ
;
A
#
# COMPACT_ATOMS: atom_id res chain seq x y z
N MET A 1 53.79 25.38 -31.21
CA MET A 1 52.63 24.47 -31.17
C MET A 1 52.73 23.65 -29.90
N ALA A 2 51.95 23.98 -28.89
CA ALA A 2 51.77 23.12 -27.72
C ALA A 2 50.60 22.19 -28.04
N ALA A 3 50.87 20.90 -28.18
CA ALA A 3 49.83 19.90 -28.22
C ALA A 3 49.22 19.83 -26.81
N ALA A 4 47.95 20.22 -26.70
CA ALA A 4 47.16 19.96 -25.52
C ALA A 4 47.07 18.43 -25.35
N ALA A 5 47.54 17.93 -24.22
CA ALA A 5 47.26 16.57 -23.80
C ALA A 5 45.75 16.48 -23.54
N GLU A 6 45.03 15.76 -24.40
CA GLU A 6 43.69 15.30 -24.10
C GLU A 6 43.76 14.37 -22.89
N SER A 7 43.24 14.86 -21.76
CA SER A 7 42.98 14.07 -20.57
C SER A 7 41.97 12.96 -20.92
N LYS A 8 42.43 11.72 -21.12
CA LYS A 8 41.58 10.54 -20.96
C LYS A 8 41.27 10.39 -19.48
N ALA A 9 40.18 10.99 -19.01
CA ALA A 9 39.66 10.68 -17.68
C ALA A 9 39.31 9.17 -17.68
N GLY A 10 39.96 8.40 -16.81
CA GLY A 10 39.56 7.01 -16.57
C GLY A 10 38.16 6.96 -15.97
N LYS A 11 37.44 5.86 -16.20
CA LYS A 11 36.12 5.65 -15.56
C LYS A 11 36.26 5.76 -14.04
N SER A 12 35.29 6.41 -13.38
CA SER A 12 35.25 6.45 -11.92
C SER A 12 34.98 5.05 -11.32
N PRO A 13 35.28 4.81 -10.03
CA PRO A 13 34.90 3.56 -9.36
C PRO A 13 33.40 3.23 -9.47
N GLU A 14 32.54 4.24 -9.43
CA GLU A 14 31.08 4.10 -9.55
C GLU A 14 30.67 3.75 -10.99
N GLU A 15 31.29 4.38 -12.00
CA GLU A 15 31.07 4.02 -13.41
C GLU A 15 31.55 2.59 -13.72
N LEU A 16 32.60 2.13 -13.04
CA LEU A 16 33.05 0.74 -13.10
C LEU A 16 32.09 -0.20 -12.37
N LEU A 17 31.52 0.23 -11.24
CA LEU A 17 30.55 -0.55 -10.45
C LEU A 17 29.26 -0.77 -11.25
N CYS A 18 28.73 0.25 -11.92
CA CYS A 18 27.60 0.10 -12.83
C CYS A 18 27.92 -0.84 -14.00
N ALA A 19 29.09 -0.72 -14.62
CA ALA A 19 29.48 -1.58 -15.73
C ALA A 19 29.65 -3.06 -15.30
N ALA A 20 30.19 -3.31 -14.10
CA ALA A 20 30.29 -4.65 -13.53
C ALA A 20 28.90 -5.21 -13.17
N ALA A 21 27.98 -4.36 -12.73
CA ALA A 21 26.61 -4.76 -12.43
C ALA A 21 25.83 -5.14 -13.69
N GLU A 22 26.00 -4.38 -14.77
CA GLU A 22 25.40 -4.66 -16.08
C GLU A 22 25.93 -5.98 -16.67
N SER A 23 27.22 -6.27 -16.53
CA SER A 23 27.84 -7.49 -17.04
C SER A 23 27.68 -8.72 -16.13
N GLY A 24 27.23 -8.54 -14.89
CA GLY A 24 27.11 -9.61 -13.90
C GLY A 24 28.43 -10.05 -13.29
N ASP A 25 29.47 -9.21 -13.33
CA ASP A 25 30.81 -9.52 -12.81
C ASP A 25 30.89 -9.38 -11.28
N ALA A 26 30.50 -10.44 -10.58
CA ALA A 26 30.48 -10.49 -9.11
C ALA A 26 31.86 -10.28 -8.46
N GLU A 27 32.95 -10.69 -9.13
CA GLU A 27 34.31 -10.49 -8.62
C GLU A 27 34.68 -9.01 -8.66
N ALA A 28 34.40 -8.32 -9.78
CA ALA A 28 34.61 -6.89 -9.90
C ALA A 28 33.75 -6.09 -8.92
N ILE A 29 32.47 -6.45 -8.74
CA ILE A 29 31.58 -5.84 -7.74
C ILE A 29 32.18 -5.94 -6.34
N THR A 30 32.63 -7.13 -5.94
CA THR A 30 33.25 -7.36 -4.62
C THR A 30 34.50 -6.50 -4.43
N GLY A 31 35.37 -6.45 -5.45
CA GLY A 31 36.58 -5.63 -5.41
C GLY A 31 36.30 -4.13 -5.29
N LEU A 32 35.39 -3.61 -6.11
CA LEU A 32 35.02 -2.20 -6.14
C LEU A 32 34.35 -1.74 -4.84
N LEU A 33 33.45 -2.55 -4.28
CA LEU A 33 32.82 -2.27 -2.99
C LEU A 33 33.85 -2.27 -1.85
N ALA A 34 34.82 -3.20 -1.87
CA ALA A 34 35.91 -3.23 -0.89
C ALA A 34 36.84 -2.01 -0.98
N GLU A 35 36.97 -1.42 -2.16
CA GLU A 35 37.70 -0.16 -2.39
C GLU A 35 36.87 1.09 -2.02
N GLY A 36 35.61 0.92 -1.62
CA GLY A 36 34.72 1.99 -1.16
C GLY A 36 33.89 2.64 -2.27
N ALA A 37 33.69 1.97 -3.41
CA ALA A 37 32.75 2.44 -4.42
C ALA A 37 31.33 2.55 -3.84
N ASP A 38 30.62 3.64 -4.16
CA ASP A 38 29.29 3.91 -3.62
C ASP A 38 28.20 3.11 -4.37
N PRO A 39 27.51 2.14 -3.72
CA PRO A 39 26.45 1.36 -4.36
C PRO A 39 25.15 2.16 -4.58
N THR A 40 25.07 3.40 -4.07
CA THR A 40 23.90 4.28 -4.20
C THR A 40 24.00 5.24 -5.39
N HIS A 41 25.11 5.20 -6.12
CA HIS A 41 25.37 6.07 -7.26
C HIS A 41 24.32 5.92 -8.37
N PHE A 42 23.94 7.04 -8.98
CA PHE A 42 23.17 7.08 -10.22
C PHE A 42 24.08 7.46 -11.38
N ASP A 43 24.11 6.61 -12.41
CA ASP A 43 24.89 6.88 -13.60
C ASP A 43 24.24 7.95 -14.51
N ALA A 44 24.87 8.20 -15.67
CA ALA A 44 24.36 9.15 -16.65
C ALA A 44 23.00 8.79 -17.27
N SER A 45 22.56 7.53 -17.16
CA SER A 45 21.22 7.08 -17.56
C SER A 45 20.19 7.21 -16.44
N GLY A 46 20.62 7.58 -15.23
CA GLY A 46 19.76 7.65 -14.05
C GLY A 46 19.44 6.28 -13.46
N LEU A 47 20.31 5.29 -13.65
CA LEU A 47 20.20 3.96 -13.07
C LEU A 47 21.26 3.72 -12.01
N THR A 48 20.90 2.95 -10.98
CA THR A 48 21.83 2.48 -9.95
C THR A 48 22.51 1.18 -10.37
N PRO A 49 23.63 0.78 -9.76
CA PRO A 49 24.20 -0.56 -9.95
C PRO A 49 23.16 -1.67 -9.70
N LEU A 50 22.29 -1.50 -8.71
CA LEU A 50 21.26 -2.49 -8.38
C LEU A 50 20.22 -2.63 -9.51
N MET A 51 19.83 -1.53 -10.15
CA MET A 51 18.92 -1.54 -11.31
C MET A 51 19.55 -2.23 -12.53
N HIS A 52 20.85 -2.00 -12.79
CA HIS A 52 21.59 -2.70 -13.85
C HIS A 52 21.65 -4.21 -13.59
N ALA A 53 22.01 -4.61 -12.37
CA ALA A 53 22.05 -6.02 -11.98
C ALA A 53 20.67 -6.69 -12.08
N ALA A 54 19.61 -5.99 -11.68
CA ALA A 54 18.24 -6.49 -11.77
C ALA A 54 17.77 -6.68 -13.22
N THR A 55 18.08 -5.70 -14.09
CA THR A 55 17.80 -5.78 -15.53
C THR A 55 18.48 -6.99 -16.17
N GLY A 56 19.72 -7.27 -15.79
CA GLY A 56 20.50 -8.41 -16.28
C GLY A 56 20.13 -9.77 -15.69
N GLY A 57 19.29 -9.84 -14.66
CA GLY A 57 18.98 -11.10 -13.95
C GLY A 57 20.16 -11.63 -13.12
N HIS A 58 21.09 -10.74 -12.74
CA HIS A 58 22.34 -11.12 -12.10
C HIS A 58 22.16 -11.28 -10.58
N ALA A 59 21.38 -12.29 -10.16
CA ALA A 59 21.00 -12.49 -8.75
C ALA A 59 22.18 -12.47 -7.76
N ALA A 60 23.35 -13.00 -8.13
CA ALA A 60 24.54 -12.95 -7.29
C ALA A 60 25.06 -11.52 -7.09
N VAL A 61 25.04 -10.69 -8.13
CA VAL A 61 25.41 -9.27 -8.03
C VAL A 61 24.36 -8.48 -7.25
N VAL A 62 23.08 -8.76 -7.47
CA VAL A 62 21.98 -8.16 -6.70
C VAL A 62 22.17 -8.42 -5.21
N GLN A 63 22.47 -9.67 -4.80
CA GLN A 63 22.75 -9.99 -3.41
C GLN A 63 23.92 -9.17 -2.84
N LEU A 64 25.05 -9.12 -3.56
CA LEU A 64 26.24 -8.38 -3.12
C LEU A 64 25.95 -6.88 -2.94
N LEU A 65 25.20 -6.27 -3.85
CA LEU A 65 24.83 -4.87 -3.78
C LEU A 65 23.90 -4.58 -2.60
N LEU A 66 22.89 -5.44 -2.37
CA LEU A 66 21.98 -5.32 -1.22
C LEU A 66 22.72 -5.50 0.11
N ASP A 67 23.63 -6.47 0.20
CA ASP A 67 24.48 -6.69 1.39
C ASP A 67 25.39 -5.49 1.67
N ALA A 68 25.79 -4.76 0.62
CA ALA A 68 26.55 -3.52 0.71
C ALA A 68 25.68 -2.27 0.99
N GLY A 69 24.37 -2.43 1.18
CA GLY A 69 23.46 -1.35 1.51
C GLY A 69 22.92 -0.57 0.31
N ALA A 70 22.95 -1.14 -0.90
CA ALA A 70 22.25 -0.56 -2.04
C ALA A 70 20.74 -0.44 -1.73
N PRO A 71 20.12 0.74 -1.90
CA PRO A 71 18.71 0.94 -1.59
C PRO A 71 17.82 0.19 -2.59
N TRP A 72 17.08 -0.80 -2.09
CA TRP A 72 16.09 -1.54 -2.90
C TRP A 72 14.97 -0.64 -3.44
N ASN A 73 14.67 0.45 -2.73
CA ASN A 73 13.60 1.40 -3.01
C ASN A 73 14.07 2.66 -3.77
N ALA A 74 15.29 2.69 -4.30
CA ALA A 74 15.70 3.75 -5.20
C ALA A 74 14.87 3.74 -6.48
N LEU A 75 14.54 4.94 -6.97
CA LEU A 75 13.77 5.14 -8.20
C LEU A 75 14.60 5.89 -9.23
N SER A 76 14.50 5.44 -10.48
CA SER A 76 15.04 6.18 -11.63
C SER A 76 14.25 7.50 -11.83
N PRO A 77 14.72 8.43 -12.68
CA PRO A 77 13.97 9.64 -13.03
C PRO A 77 12.56 9.38 -13.59
N THR A 78 12.28 8.17 -14.07
CA THR A 78 10.96 7.76 -14.57
C THR A 78 10.15 6.96 -13.55
N GLY A 79 10.59 6.89 -12.29
CA GLY A 79 9.86 6.23 -11.20
C GLY A 79 9.96 4.70 -11.19
N ILE A 80 10.99 4.13 -11.83
CA ILE A 80 11.19 2.67 -11.93
C ILE A 80 12.21 2.24 -10.87
N SER A 81 11.88 1.21 -10.10
CA SER A 81 12.78 0.59 -9.09
C SER A 81 13.58 -0.57 -9.68
N ALA A 82 14.56 -1.10 -8.93
CA ALA A 82 15.25 -2.32 -9.31
C ALA A 82 14.30 -3.52 -9.43
N GLY A 83 13.29 -3.61 -8.57
CA GLY A 83 12.30 -4.69 -8.62
C GLY A 83 11.38 -4.64 -9.84
N ASP A 84 11.08 -3.44 -10.34
CA ASP A 84 10.32 -3.26 -11.60
C ASP A 84 11.15 -3.71 -12.83
N LEU A 85 12.48 -3.69 -12.73
CA LEU A 85 13.42 -4.08 -13.79
C LEU A 85 13.85 -5.54 -13.73
N ALA A 86 13.50 -6.28 -12.68
CA ALA A 86 13.92 -7.67 -12.50
C ALA A 86 13.48 -8.53 -13.70
N SER A 87 14.44 -9.11 -14.41
CA SER A 87 14.17 -9.86 -15.65
C SER A 87 13.80 -11.34 -15.43
N ASP A 88 14.00 -11.85 -14.22
CA ASP A 88 13.64 -13.21 -13.83
C ASP A 88 13.07 -13.29 -12.39
N SER A 89 12.43 -14.42 -12.09
CA SER A 89 11.78 -14.63 -10.79
C SER A 89 12.77 -14.71 -9.63
N ALA A 90 13.97 -15.27 -9.84
CA ALA A 90 14.95 -15.42 -8.77
C ALA A 90 15.44 -14.06 -8.27
N THR A 91 15.69 -13.13 -9.20
CA THR A 91 16.10 -11.76 -8.90
C THR A 91 14.97 -10.96 -8.27
N PHE A 92 13.74 -11.12 -8.79
CA PHE A 92 12.55 -10.50 -8.22
C PHE A 92 12.31 -10.96 -6.77
N ASP A 93 12.36 -12.27 -6.52
CA ASP A 93 12.13 -12.87 -5.19
C ASP A 93 13.18 -12.40 -4.19
N LEU A 94 14.44 -12.26 -4.62
CA LEU A 94 15.53 -11.77 -3.78
C LEU A 94 15.32 -10.30 -3.38
N LEU A 95 14.95 -9.43 -4.33
CA LEU A 95 14.62 -8.04 -4.06
C LEU A 95 13.41 -7.93 -3.12
N LEU A 96 12.37 -8.75 -3.35
CA LEU A 96 11.16 -8.77 -2.55
C LEU A 96 11.44 -9.21 -1.10
N ASP A 97 12.18 -10.30 -0.90
CA ASP A 97 12.58 -10.78 0.43
C ASP A 97 13.42 -9.73 1.18
N HIS A 98 14.36 -9.08 0.49
CA HIS A 98 15.16 -8.02 1.10
C HIS A 98 14.30 -6.80 1.48
N ALA A 99 13.37 -6.39 0.61
CA ALA A 99 12.44 -5.29 0.88
C ALA A 99 11.56 -5.58 2.09
N LEU A 100 10.96 -6.78 2.16
CA LEU A 100 10.12 -7.20 3.27
C LEU A 100 10.87 -7.20 4.61
N ARG A 101 12.09 -7.76 4.63
CA ARG A 101 12.94 -7.76 5.83
C ARG A 101 13.29 -6.33 6.25
N SER A 102 13.60 -5.47 5.28
CA SER A 102 13.92 -4.07 5.54
C SER A 102 12.74 -3.33 6.17
N GLU A 103 11.54 -3.44 5.59
CA GLU A 103 10.33 -2.78 6.11
C GLU A 103 9.94 -3.31 7.51
N LEU A 104 10.04 -4.62 7.75
CA LEU A 104 9.77 -5.21 9.07
C LEU A 104 10.72 -4.68 10.15
N VAL A 105 12.02 -4.56 9.82
CA VAL A 105 13.03 -4.02 10.73
C VAL A 105 12.80 -2.53 10.96
N LEU A 106 12.65 -1.75 9.89
CA LEU A 106 12.45 -0.30 9.94
C LEU A 106 11.17 0.06 10.69
N GLY A 107 10.06 -0.62 10.41
CA GLY A 107 8.81 -0.46 11.15
C GLY A 107 9.00 -0.76 12.64
N THR A 108 9.75 -1.80 12.99
CA THR A 108 10.02 -2.14 14.40
C THR A 108 10.85 -1.06 15.10
N VAL A 109 11.82 -0.46 14.41
CA VAL A 109 12.62 0.65 14.93
C VAL A 109 11.76 1.90 15.10
N ALA A 110 10.98 2.26 14.07
CA ALA A 110 10.09 3.42 14.09
C ALA A 110 9.10 3.35 15.26
N ARG A 111 8.48 2.18 15.48
CA ARG A 111 7.56 1.95 16.61
C ARG A 111 8.21 2.10 17.99
N ARG A 112 9.49 1.75 18.14
CA ARG A 112 10.23 1.95 19.41
C ARG A 112 10.57 3.41 19.66
N GLN A 113 10.71 4.20 18.59
CA GLN A 113 11.10 5.61 18.66
C GLN A 113 9.89 6.56 18.70
N ALA A 114 8.72 6.10 18.25
CA ALA A 114 7.48 6.87 18.31
C ALA A 114 7.08 7.14 19.78
N GLY A 115 7.13 8.41 20.18
CA GLY A 115 6.40 8.93 21.35
C GLY A 115 4.92 9.16 20.99
N PRO A 116 4.09 9.69 21.92
CA PRO A 116 2.75 10.15 21.56
C PRO A 116 2.90 11.36 20.63
N ALA A 117 2.85 11.13 19.33
CA ALA A 117 2.87 12.18 18.32
C ALA A 117 1.44 12.51 17.90
N ASP A 118 1.14 13.79 17.71
CA ASP A 118 -0.10 14.26 17.06
C ASP A 118 -0.21 13.52 15.71
N SER A 119 -1.22 12.66 15.58
CA SER A 119 -1.37 11.86 14.37
C SER A 119 -1.92 12.75 13.25
N PRO A 120 -1.48 12.59 11.99
CA PRO A 120 -2.04 13.37 10.88
C PRO A 120 -3.54 13.12 10.68
N ALA A 121 -4.08 12.02 11.22
CA ALA A 121 -5.50 11.77 11.33
C ALA A 121 -6.23 12.82 12.20
N GLU A 122 -5.61 13.33 13.28
CA GLU A 122 -6.18 14.45 14.06
C GLU A 122 -6.25 15.73 13.23
N SER A 123 -5.23 16.01 12.40
CA SER A 123 -5.25 17.13 11.47
C SER A 123 -6.35 17.00 10.41
N TYR A 124 -6.68 15.79 9.97
CA TYR A 124 -7.78 15.56 9.02
C TYR A 124 -9.15 15.79 9.67
N LEU A 125 -9.38 15.29 10.88
CA LEU A 125 -10.66 15.43 11.58
C LEU A 125 -11.03 16.88 11.92
N GLU A 126 -10.03 17.77 12.01
CA GLU A 126 -10.21 19.21 12.20
C GLU A 126 -10.29 20.00 10.88
N SER A 127 -9.96 19.35 9.75
CA SER A 127 -9.96 19.98 8.44
C SER A 127 -11.37 20.08 7.85
N ARG A 128 -11.55 21.00 6.90
CA ARG A 128 -12.78 21.05 6.09
C ARG A 128 -12.66 20.08 4.93
N VAL A 129 -13.77 19.45 4.57
CA VAL A 129 -13.85 18.63 3.34
C VAL A 129 -14.77 19.28 2.32
N SER A 130 -14.41 19.13 1.05
CA SER A 130 -15.26 19.52 -0.07
C SER A 130 -15.90 18.29 -0.70
N PHE A 131 -17.17 18.45 -1.09
CA PHE A 131 -17.98 17.38 -1.65
C PHE A 131 -18.41 17.73 -3.07
N SER A 132 -18.26 16.78 -4.00
CA SER A 132 -18.99 16.76 -5.27
C SER A 132 -19.72 15.41 -5.43
N GLU A 133 -20.36 15.22 -6.58
CA GLU A 133 -20.91 13.90 -6.96
C GLU A 133 -19.79 12.88 -7.20
N GLU A 134 -18.62 13.34 -7.63
CA GLU A 134 -17.52 12.48 -8.10
C GLU A 134 -16.43 12.25 -7.05
N ARG A 135 -16.35 13.08 -5.99
CA ARG A 135 -15.25 13.01 -5.03
C ARG A 135 -15.53 13.70 -3.69
N VAL A 136 -14.75 13.28 -2.69
CA VAL A 136 -14.50 13.99 -1.44
C VAL A 136 -13.04 14.43 -1.47
N MET A 137 -12.76 15.67 -1.10
CA MET A 137 -11.39 16.19 -1.01
C MET A 137 -11.18 16.90 0.31
N ASP A 138 -9.97 16.80 0.85
CA ASP A 138 -9.56 17.56 2.02
C ASP A 138 -9.29 19.04 1.67
N ALA A 139 -8.93 19.84 2.69
CA ALA A 139 -8.62 21.25 2.53
C ALA A 139 -7.38 21.52 1.65
N ASP A 140 -6.49 20.54 1.49
CA ASP A 140 -5.26 20.60 0.70
C ASP A 140 -5.43 20.08 -0.74
N SER A 141 -6.68 19.83 -1.17
CA SER A 141 -7.01 19.25 -2.48
C SER A 141 -6.42 17.86 -2.71
N LYS A 142 -6.20 17.08 -1.64
CA LYS A 142 -5.96 15.64 -1.74
C LYS A 142 -7.31 14.93 -1.82
N ALA A 143 -7.38 13.94 -2.70
CA ALA A 143 -8.56 13.09 -2.80
C ALA A 143 -8.68 12.24 -1.54
N VAL A 144 -9.87 12.26 -0.93
CA VAL A 144 -10.26 11.41 0.21
C VAL A 144 -10.93 10.14 -0.28
N MET A 145 -11.83 10.29 -1.25
CA MET A 145 -12.57 9.21 -1.89
C MET A 145 -12.97 9.67 -3.28
N MET A 146 -12.93 8.80 -4.28
CA MET A 146 -13.34 9.13 -5.65
C MET A 146 -14.29 8.09 -6.28
N GLU A 147 -15.13 8.55 -7.19
CA GLU A 147 -16.15 7.75 -7.87
C GLU A 147 -15.59 6.62 -8.74
N TRP A 148 -14.36 6.76 -9.28
CA TRP A 148 -13.73 5.73 -10.09
C TRP A 148 -13.52 4.42 -9.31
N GLU A 149 -13.51 4.48 -7.98
CA GLU A 149 -13.34 3.34 -7.08
C GLU A 149 -14.62 2.50 -6.96
N ARG A 150 -15.76 2.97 -7.47
CA ARG A 150 -17.05 2.24 -7.39
C ARG A 150 -16.96 0.75 -7.74
N PRO A 151 -16.38 0.31 -8.87
CA PRO A 151 -16.25 -1.12 -9.17
C PRO A 151 -15.43 -1.88 -8.11
N LEU A 152 -14.43 -1.25 -7.50
CA LEU A 152 -13.65 -1.84 -6.41
C LEU A 152 -14.51 -2.01 -5.16
N MET A 153 -15.22 -0.95 -4.78
CA MET A 153 -16.14 -0.96 -3.63
C MET A 153 -17.26 -2.00 -3.78
N GLU A 154 -17.79 -2.19 -4.99
CA GLU A 154 -18.76 -3.24 -5.28
C GLU A 154 -18.16 -4.66 -5.16
N ALA A 155 -16.90 -4.84 -5.54
CA ALA A 155 -16.18 -6.10 -5.39
C ALA A 155 -15.87 -6.39 -3.91
N HIS A 156 -15.46 -5.38 -3.14
CA HIS A 156 -15.29 -5.49 -1.69
C HIS A 156 -16.59 -5.87 -0.98
N ALA A 157 -17.68 -5.16 -1.28
CA ALA A 157 -19.01 -5.48 -0.74
C ALA A 157 -19.42 -6.92 -1.05
N ARG A 158 -19.16 -7.40 -2.28
CA ARG A 158 -19.42 -8.80 -2.66
C ARG A 158 -18.60 -9.78 -1.81
N ALA A 159 -17.33 -9.47 -1.53
CA ALA A 159 -16.47 -10.34 -0.76
C ALA A 159 -16.91 -10.44 0.70
N VAL A 160 -17.29 -9.33 1.33
CA VAL A 160 -17.60 -9.30 2.78
C VAL A 160 -19.07 -9.65 3.11
N CYS A 161 -19.98 -9.62 2.13
CA CYS A 161 -21.40 -9.89 2.38
C CYS A 161 -21.74 -11.39 2.28
N SER A 162 -22.02 -12.02 3.43
CA SER A 162 -22.47 -13.41 3.54
C SER A 162 -23.89 -13.55 4.14
N GLY A 163 -24.65 -12.45 4.22
CA GLY A 163 -26.02 -12.38 4.79
C GLY A 163 -26.08 -12.13 6.30
N GLY A 164 -24.94 -12.15 7.00
CA GLY A 164 -24.84 -11.85 8.42
C GLY A 164 -24.63 -10.37 8.74
N LYS A 165 -23.86 -10.09 9.80
CA LYS A 165 -23.51 -8.74 10.24
C LYS A 165 -22.27 -8.25 9.51
N VAL A 166 -22.35 -7.05 8.93
CA VAL A 166 -21.24 -6.43 8.19
C VAL A 166 -20.83 -5.13 8.88
N LEU A 167 -19.53 -4.94 9.09
CA LEU A 167 -18.93 -3.71 9.56
C LEU A 167 -18.23 -3.00 8.41
N ASN A 168 -18.49 -1.71 8.24
CA ASN A 168 -17.67 -0.79 7.48
C ASN A 168 -16.98 0.19 8.44
N VAL A 169 -15.67 0.41 8.26
CA VAL A 169 -14.89 1.42 8.98
C VAL A 169 -14.39 2.47 8.00
N GLY A 170 -15.02 3.65 8.03
CA GLY A 170 -14.82 4.74 7.07
C GLY A 170 -15.95 4.80 6.03
N PHE A 171 -16.78 5.85 6.09
CA PHE A 171 -17.92 5.99 5.19
C PHE A 171 -17.54 6.66 3.86
N GLY A 172 -16.72 7.72 3.91
CA GLY A 172 -16.32 8.47 2.72
C GLY A 172 -17.51 9.00 1.91
N MET A 173 -17.72 8.44 0.71
CA MET A 173 -18.87 8.75 -0.17
C MET A 173 -20.05 7.79 -0.01
N GLY A 174 -19.93 6.75 0.81
CA GLY A 174 -20.93 5.70 0.98
C GLY A 174 -21.01 4.74 -0.21
N LEU A 175 -19.95 4.61 -1.01
CA LEU A 175 -19.94 3.74 -2.21
C LEU A 175 -20.04 2.27 -1.82
N VAL A 176 -19.15 1.82 -0.93
CA VAL A 176 -19.16 0.45 -0.39
C VAL A 176 -20.43 0.20 0.42
N ASP A 177 -20.87 1.16 1.23
CA ASP A 177 -22.09 1.03 2.03
C ASP A 177 -23.32 0.84 1.16
N THR A 178 -23.41 1.59 0.06
CA THR A 178 -24.50 1.46 -0.91
C THR A 178 -24.46 0.08 -1.55
N ALA A 179 -23.28 -0.46 -1.85
CA ALA A 179 -23.12 -1.80 -2.40
C ALA A 179 -23.47 -2.90 -1.38
N ILE A 180 -23.03 -2.78 -0.12
CA ILE A 180 -23.35 -3.69 0.98
C ILE A 180 -24.87 -3.78 1.19
N GLN A 181 -25.56 -2.65 1.19
CA GLN A 181 -27.02 -2.60 1.38
C GLN A 181 -27.81 -3.36 0.30
N ARG A 182 -27.25 -3.59 -0.89
CA ARG A 182 -27.89 -4.42 -1.94
C ARG A 182 -27.93 -5.91 -1.58
N TYR A 183 -27.09 -6.35 -0.65
CA TYR A 183 -27.07 -7.73 -0.15
C TYR A 183 -27.96 -7.93 1.09
N GLU A 184 -28.64 -6.89 1.56
CA GLU A 184 -29.59 -6.94 2.69
C GLU A 184 -29.03 -7.68 3.93
N PRO A 185 -27.88 -7.26 4.49
CA PRO A 185 -27.30 -7.94 5.66
C PRO A 185 -28.25 -7.93 6.87
N GLU A 186 -28.02 -8.81 7.84
CA GLU A 186 -28.76 -8.78 9.11
C GLU A 186 -28.59 -7.43 9.83
N GLU A 187 -27.35 -6.93 9.84
CA GLU A 187 -26.96 -5.67 10.46
C GLU A 187 -25.80 -5.08 9.64
N HIS A 188 -25.87 -3.79 9.34
CA HIS A 188 -24.79 -3.04 8.70
C HIS A 188 -24.32 -1.93 9.63
N THR A 189 -23.19 -2.15 10.32
CA THR A 189 -22.58 -1.14 11.18
C THR A 189 -21.61 -0.29 10.37
N ILE A 190 -21.72 1.03 10.47
CA ILE A 190 -20.85 2.00 9.79
C ILE A 190 -20.17 2.86 10.87
N VAL A 191 -18.84 2.86 10.91
CA VAL A 191 -18.05 3.76 11.75
C VAL A 191 -17.59 4.93 10.91
N GLU A 192 -17.88 6.16 11.35
CA GLU A 192 -17.44 7.39 10.66
C GLU A 192 -16.93 8.41 11.69
N ALA A 193 -15.71 8.90 11.46
CA ALA A 193 -15.01 9.77 12.39
C ALA A 193 -15.13 11.26 12.03
N HIS A 194 -15.19 11.61 10.74
CA HIS A 194 -15.16 12.99 10.28
C HIS A 194 -16.54 13.67 10.47
N PRO A 195 -16.63 14.77 11.24
CA PRO A 195 -17.92 15.39 11.58
C PRO A 195 -18.75 15.81 10.35
N GLU A 196 -18.12 16.37 9.31
CA GLU A 196 -18.83 16.82 8.10
C GLU A 196 -19.33 15.64 7.25
N VAL A 197 -18.57 14.54 7.17
CA VAL A 197 -18.97 13.31 6.46
C VAL A 197 -20.13 12.65 7.20
N TYR A 198 -20.02 12.54 8.53
CA TYR A 198 -21.09 12.06 9.39
C TYR A 198 -22.38 12.87 9.23
N ALA A 199 -22.29 14.20 9.27
CA ALA A 199 -23.44 15.07 9.08
C ALA A 199 -24.06 14.92 7.68
N ARG A 200 -23.25 14.74 6.63
CA ARG A 200 -23.73 14.45 5.27
C ARG A 200 -24.43 13.10 5.20
N MET A 201 -23.84 12.06 5.76
CA MET A 201 -24.41 10.71 5.84
C MET A 201 -25.82 10.75 6.48
N LEU A 202 -25.99 11.44 7.62
CA LEU A 202 -27.29 11.59 8.26
C LEU A 202 -28.30 12.35 7.38
N LYS A 203 -27.89 13.44 6.72
CA LYS A 203 -28.75 14.19 5.78
C LYS A 203 -29.23 13.34 4.60
N LEU A 204 -28.42 12.36 4.18
CA LEU A 204 -28.75 11.40 3.14
C LEU A 204 -29.64 10.24 3.64
N GLY A 205 -30.07 10.27 4.90
CA GLY A 205 -31.00 9.31 5.48
C GLY A 205 -30.37 7.99 5.94
N TRP A 206 -29.03 7.90 6.02
CA TRP A 206 -28.36 6.66 6.43
C TRP A 206 -28.69 6.22 7.85
N GLY A 207 -28.92 7.17 8.76
CA GLY A 207 -29.35 6.86 10.13
C GLY A 207 -30.76 6.27 10.24
N GLU A 208 -31.56 6.34 9.17
CA GLU A 208 -32.95 5.85 9.12
C GLU A 208 -33.10 4.59 8.24
N LYS A 209 -32.02 4.17 7.55
CA LYS A 209 -32.05 2.96 6.73
C LYS A 209 -32.32 1.73 7.60
N LYS A 210 -33.18 0.85 7.09
CA LYS A 210 -33.39 -0.49 7.68
C LYS A 210 -32.03 -1.15 7.87
N ASN A 211 -31.84 -1.87 8.97
CA ASN A 211 -30.64 -2.64 9.34
C ASN A 211 -29.31 -1.86 9.46
N VAL A 212 -29.30 -0.53 9.29
CA VAL A 212 -28.08 0.27 9.42
C VAL A 212 -27.93 0.78 10.86
N LYS A 213 -26.73 0.62 11.41
CA LYS A 213 -26.29 1.21 12.67
C LYS A 213 -25.11 2.13 12.41
N VAL A 214 -25.30 3.43 12.59
CA VAL A 214 -24.21 4.40 12.46
C VAL A 214 -23.55 4.65 13.81
N VAL A 215 -22.22 4.60 13.86
CA VAL A 215 -21.39 4.87 15.05
C VAL A 215 -20.45 6.03 14.74
N PHE A 216 -20.62 7.15 15.44
CA PHE A 216 -19.78 8.34 15.27
C PHE A 216 -18.54 8.28 16.16
N GLY A 217 -17.38 8.52 15.57
CA GLY A 217 -16.10 8.62 16.29
C GLY A 217 -14.97 7.87 15.57
N ARG A 218 -13.75 8.05 16.07
CA ARG A 218 -12.60 7.26 15.59
C ARG A 218 -12.81 5.81 15.93
N TRP A 219 -12.38 4.90 15.05
CA TRP A 219 -12.54 3.47 15.28
C TRP A 219 -11.88 3.05 16.59
N GLN A 220 -10.72 3.61 16.94
CA GLN A 220 -10.00 3.38 18.20
C GLN A 220 -10.89 3.64 19.42
N ASP A 221 -11.64 4.74 19.42
CA ASP A 221 -12.45 5.17 20.55
C ASP A 221 -13.77 4.38 20.65
N VAL A 222 -14.29 3.90 19.52
CA VAL A 222 -15.59 3.21 19.45
C VAL A 222 -15.46 1.69 19.45
N LEU A 223 -14.26 1.13 19.36
CA LEU A 223 -13.98 -0.31 19.44
C LEU A 223 -14.76 -1.03 20.56
N PRO A 224 -14.85 -0.52 21.81
CA PRO A 224 -15.61 -1.19 22.87
C PRO A 224 -17.12 -1.31 22.62
N GLN A 225 -17.67 -0.56 21.66
CA GLN A 225 -19.07 -0.56 21.27
C GLN A 225 -19.37 -1.51 20.11
N LEU A 226 -18.33 -2.03 19.46
CA LEU A 226 -18.43 -2.91 18.30
C LEU A 226 -18.62 -4.38 18.74
N GLY A 227 -19.39 -5.12 17.94
CA GLY A 227 -19.61 -6.55 18.14
C GLY A 227 -18.63 -7.40 17.36
N SER A 228 -19.06 -8.63 17.04
CA SER A 228 -18.38 -9.48 16.05
C SER A 228 -19.21 -9.57 14.77
N TYR A 229 -18.53 -9.64 13.63
CA TYR A 229 -19.08 -9.49 12.30
C TYR A 229 -18.72 -10.67 11.41
N ASP A 230 -19.62 -10.98 10.47
CA ASP A 230 -19.43 -11.99 9.43
C ASP A 230 -18.66 -11.41 8.24
N GLY A 231 -18.69 -10.08 8.09
CA GLY A 231 -17.91 -9.33 7.10
C GLY A 231 -17.37 -8.04 7.68
N ILE A 232 -16.12 -7.69 7.37
CA ILE A 232 -15.53 -6.40 7.74
C ILE A 232 -14.86 -5.79 6.53
N PHE A 233 -15.22 -4.55 6.21
CA PHE A 233 -14.50 -3.69 5.27
C PHE A 233 -13.84 -2.52 6.03
N PHE A 234 -12.57 -2.25 5.72
CA PHE A 234 -11.79 -1.16 6.33
C PHE A 234 -11.21 -0.27 5.24
N ASP A 235 -11.59 1.00 5.24
CA ASP A 235 -11.19 2.01 4.25
C ASP A 235 -11.27 3.39 4.91
N THR A 236 -10.20 3.77 5.60
CA THR A 236 -10.16 5.02 6.36
C THR A 236 -9.32 6.06 5.63
N TYR A 237 -9.59 7.35 5.78
CA TYR A 237 -8.72 8.35 5.17
C TYR A 237 -7.46 8.60 6.00
N GLY A 238 -6.33 8.79 5.33
CA GLY A 238 -5.04 9.04 5.97
C GLY A 238 -4.35 7.75 6.42
N GLU A 239 -4.58 6.64 5.71
CA GLU A 239 -4.00 5.31 6.00
C GLU A 239 -2.47 5.37 6.03
N TYR A 240 -1.93 5.60 7.21
CA TYR A 240 -0.59 5.12 7.49
C TYR A 240 -0.70 3.61 7.71
N TYR A 241 0.25 2.88 7.14
CA TYR A 241 0.36 1.44 7.31
C TYR A 241 0.20 1.00 8.78
N GLU A 242 0.66 1.81 9.74
CA GLU A 242 0.52 1.53 11.17
C GLU A 242 -0.93 1.56 11.70
N ASP A 243 -1.82 2.42 11.19
CA ASP A 243 -3.23 2.47 11.63
C ASP A 243 -3.98 1.20 11.21
N MET A 244 -3.76 0.77 9.97
CA MET A 244 -4.32 -0.49 9.46
C MET A 244 -3.76 -1.69 10.24
N ARG A 245 -2.44 -1.70 10.50
CA ARG A 245 -1.78 -2.73 11.31
C ARG A 245 -2.30 -2.76 12.74
N GLU A 246 -2.58 -1.62 13.37
CA GLU A 246 -3.21 -1.53 14.69
C GLU A 246 -4.61 -2.13 14.63
N PHE A 247 -5.43 -1.76 13.64
CA PHE A 247 -6.76 -2.32 13.45
C PHE A 247 -6.72 -3.85 13.29
N HIS A 248 -5.75 -4.39 12.55
CA HIS A 248 -5.57 -5.84 12.39
C HIS A 248 -5.43 -6.58 13.72
N GLN A 249 -4.82 -5.98 14.75
CA GLN A 249 -4.69 -6.59 16.09
C GLN A 249 -6.05 -6.84 16.76
N HIS A 250 -7.11 -6.17 16.30
CA HIS A 250 -8.46 -6.32 16.83
C HIS A 250 -9.31 -7.34 16.04
N LEU A 251 -8.86 -7.80 14.86
CA LEU A 251 -9.57 -8.78 14.05
C LEU A 251 -9.94 -10.07 14.80
N PRO A 252 -9.09 -10.66 15.68
CA PRO A 252 -9.46 -11.85 16.43
C PRO A 252 -10.71 -11.70 17.32
N LYS A 253 -11.08 -10.47 17.69
CA LYS A 253 -12.29 -10.16 18.45
C LYS A 253 -13.45 -9.74 17.55
N LEU A 254 -13.15 -9.02 16.46
CA LEU A 254 -14.15 -8.41 15.58
C LEU A 254 -14.65 -9.36 14.50
N LEU A 255 -13.81 -10.24 13.95
CA LEU A 255 -14.19 -11.14 12.86
C LEU A 255 -14.61 -12.50 13.42
N LYS A 256 -15.83 -12.94 13.09
CA LYS A 256 -16.32 -14.26 13.47
C LYS A 256 -15.55 -15.38 12.72
N PRO A 257 -15.50 -16.60 13.26
CA PRO A 257 -15.05 -17.77 12.52
C PRO A 257 -15.80 -17.91 11.18
N GLY A 258 -15.06 -18.08 10.08
CA GLY A 258 -15.63 -18.13 8.73
C GLY A 258 -16.00 -16.76 8.13
N GLY A 259 -15.83 -15.66 8.87
CA GLY A 259 -16.03 -14.31 8.37
C GLY A 259 -14.94 -13.88 7.39
N ILE A 260 -15.25 -12.87 6.58
CA ILE A 260 -14.33 -12.30 5.59
C ILE A 260 -13.95 -10.87 5.98
N TYR A 261 -12.65 -10.62 6.05
CA TYR A 261 -12.08 -9.29 6.16
C TYR A 261 -11.54 -8.83 4.81
N SER A 262 -11.78 -7.57 4.48
CA SER A 262 -11.25 -6.91 3.30
C SER A 262 -10.95 -5.45 3.62
N TYR A 263 -10.03 -4.83 2.89
CA TYR A 263 -9.63 -3.45 3.09
C TYR A 263 -9.28 -2.77 1.78
N PHE A 264 -9.31 -1.44 1.72
CA PHE A 264 -8.82 -0.71 0.56
C PHE A 264 -7.29 -0.85 0.47
N ASN A 265 -6.82 -1.53 -0.58
CA ASN A 265 -5.41 -1.85 -0.76
C ASN A 265 -4.70 -0.74 -1.57
N GLY A 266 -4.63 0.47 -0.99
CA GLY A 266 -4.12 1.67 -1.64
C GLY A 266 -2.61 1.91 -1.55
N LEU A 267 -1.89 1.10 -0.75
CA LEU A 267 -0.48 1.36 -0.44
C LEU A 267 0.41 1.25 -1.69
N CYS A 268 1.23 2.29 -1.91
CA CYS A 268 2.14 2.41 -3.05
C CYS A 268 1.46 2.26 -4.43
N GLY A 269 0.24 2.78 -4.57
CA GLY A 269 -0.54 2.72 -5.82
C GLY A 269 0.09 3.41 -7.04
N ASP A 270 1.30 3.94 -6.94
CA ASP A 270 2.08 4.58 -8.00
C ASP A 270 3.34 3.80 -8.44
N ASN A 271 3.74 2.75 -7.72
CA ASN A 271 4.86 1.89 -8.08
C ASN A 271 4.50 0.40 -7.90
N ALA A 272 4.63 -0.39 -8.98
CA ALA A 272 4.15 -1.77 -9.01
C ALA A 272 4.92 -2.67 -8.04
N PHE A 273 6.24 -2.62 -8.06
CA PHE A 273 7.06 -3.41 -7.14
C PHE A 273 6.78 -3.06 -5.67
N PHE A 274 6.71 -1.77 -5.33
CA PHE A 274 6.45 -1.34 -3.95
C PHE A 274 5.05 -1.76 -3.49
N HIS A 275 4.04 -1.67 -4.36
CA HIS A 275 2.72 -2.19 -4.07
C HIS A 275 2.74 -3.69 -3.75
N VAL A 276 3.50 -4.49 -4.50
CA VAL A 276 3.68 -5.93 -4.20
C VAL A 276 4.37 -6.15 -2.86
N VAL A 277 5.42 -5.38 -2.54
CA VAL A 277 6.10 -5.44 -1.22
C VAL A 277 5.08 -5.22 -0.10
N TYR A 278 4.24 -4.18 -0.19
CA TYR A 278 3.25 -3.89 0.84
C TYR A 278 2.10 -4.92 0.88
N CYS A 279 1.68 -5.48 -0.26
CA CYS A 279 0.72 -6.59 -0.27
C CYS A 279 1.26 -7.80 0.52
N GLN A 280 2.52 -8.18 0.29
CA GLN A 280 3.15 -9.31 0.98
C GLN A 280 3.43 -8.99 2.45
N LEU A 281 3.82 -7.76 2.78
CA LEU A 281 4.04 -7.33 4.16
C LEU A 281 2.75 -7.45 4.99
N VAL A 282 1.64 -6.94 4.47
CA VAL A 282 0.34 -7.01 5.14
C VAL A 282 -0.15 -8.45 5.27
N ALA A 283 -0.01 -9.25 4.21
CA ALA A 283 -0.36 -10.67 4.25
C ALA A 283 0.44 -11.46 5.29
N LEU A 284 1.75 -11.20 5.42
CA LEU A 284 2.60 -11.83 6.45
C LEU A 284 2.19 -11.45 7.87
N GLU A 285 1.82 -10.19 8.11
CA GLU A 285 1.35 -9.76 9.42
C GLU A 285 -0.03 -10.32 9.77
N LEU A 286 -0.93 -10.42 8.80
CA LEU A 286 -2.22 -11.09 8.98
C LEU A 286 -2.04 -12.60 9.22
N ALA A 287 -1.10 -13.25 8.53
CA ALA A 287 -0.74 -14.65 8.78
C ALA A 287 -0.24 -14.87 10.21
N ASN A 288 0.54 -13.95 10.77
CA ASN A 288 0.96 -14.01 12.19
C ASN A 288 -0.22 -13.90 13.17
N LEU A 289 -1.38 -13.38 12.72
CA LEU A 289 -2.62 -13.34 13.49
C LEU A 289 -3.55 -14.53 13.20
N GLY A 290 -3.12 -15.47 12.36
CA GLY A 290 -3.90 -16.66 11.98
C GLY A 290 -4.86 -16.41 10.82
N TYR A 291 -4.56 -15.48 9.92
CA TYR A 291 -5.37 -15.20 8.73
C TYR A 291 -4.60 -15.46 7.45
N SER A 292 -5.25 -16.13 6.49
CA SER A 292 -4.78 -16.20 5.12
C SER A 292 -5.27 -14.98 4.33
N THR A 293 -4.46 -14.51 3.37
CA THR A 293 -4.82 -13.40 2.48
C THR A 293 -4.70 -13.83 1.03
N GLN A 294 -5.77 -13.64 0.26
CA GLN A 294 -5.78 -13.81 -1.19
C GLN A 294 -5.94 -12.46 -1.88
N PHE A 295 -5.16 -12.22 -2.92
CA PHE A 295 -5.25 -11.01 -3.74
C PHE A 295 -5.90 -11.33 -5.07
N ILE A 296 -7.11 -10.81 -5.29
CA ILE A 296 -7.86 -10.99 -6.53
C ILE A 296 -7.55 -9.81 -7.47
N PRO A 297 -6.95 -10.04 -8.65
CA PRO A 297 -6.62 -8.96 -9.57
C PRO A 297 -7.88 -8.40 -10.24
N LEU A 298 -8.05 -7.08 -10.17
CA LEU A 298 -9.12 -6.31 -10.79
C LEU A 298 -8.50 -5.27 -11.74
N PRO A 299 -8.64 -5.44 -13.07
CA PRO A 299 -8.19 -4.42 -14.01
C PRO A 299 -8.93 -3.10 -13.80
N VAL A 300 -8.18 -2.00 -13.69
CA VAL A 300 -8.71 -0.64 -13.45
C VAL A 300 -8.25 0.37 -14.50
N LYS A 301 -7.39 -0.03 -15.45
CA LYS A 301 -6.86 0.86 -16.49
C LYS A 301 -7.92 1.72 -17.19
N ASP A 302 -9.08 1.12 -17.50
CA ASP A 302 -10.17 1.80 -18.20
C ASP A 302 -10.93 2.83 -17.32
N CYS A 303 -10.68 2.84 -16.02
CA CYS A 303 -11.28 3.75 -15.04
C CYS A 303 -10.37 4.94 -14.69
N LEU A 304 -9.13 4.97 -15.19
CA LEU A 304 -8.07 5.91 -14.76
C LEU A 304 -7.70 6.94 -15.84
N SER A 305 -8.69 7.59 -16.46
CA SER A 305 -8.40 8.64 -17.45
C SER A 305 -7.68 9.83 -16.81
N GLU A 306 -6.90 10.61 -17.59
CA GLU A 306 -6.25 11.82 -17.05
C GLU A 306 -7.26 12.83 -16.48
N GLU A 307 -8.49 12.82 -17.01
CA GLU A 307 -9.54 13.76 -16.63
C GLU A 307 -10.03 13.55 -15.18
N ILE A 308 -10.03 12.31 -14.66
CA ILE A 308 -10.49 12.05 -13.28
C ILE A 308 -9.59 12.73 -12.24
N TRP A 309 -8.33 12.98 -12.58
CA TRP A 309 -7.34 13.60 -11.71
C TRP A 309 -7.34 15.13 -11.74
N ASN A 310 -8.17 15.75 -12.59
CA ASN A 310 -8.24 17.21 -12.70
C ASN A 310 -8.63 17.87 -11.37
N GLY A 311 -7.71 18.67 -10.83
CA GLY A 311 -7.87 19.37 -9.55
C GLY A 311 -7.44 18.55 -8.33
N VAL A 312 -7.02 17.29 -8.51
CA VAL A 312 -6.42 16.47 -7.46
C VAL A 312 -4.92 16.78 -7.40
N LYS A 313 -4.42 17.14 -6.22
CA LYS A 313 -3.03 17.57 -6.02
C LYS A 313 -2.00 16.50 -6.39
N GLN A 314 -2.31 15.24 -6.11
CA GLN A 314 -1.46 14.09 -6.40
C GLN A 314 -2.32 12.86 -6.71
N LYS A 315 -1.98 12.15 -7.79
CA LYS A 315 -2.58 10.84 -8.08
C LYS A 315 -2.13 9.85 -7.03
N TYR A 316 -3.06 9.24 -6.31
CA TYR A 316 -2.75 8.17 -5.35
C TYR A 316 -2.77 6.78 -6.00
N TRP A 317 -3.28 6.67 -7.23
CA TRP A 317 -3.32 5.42 -7.97
C TRP A 317 -2.96 5.61 -9.44
N GLN A 318 -2.05 4.78 -9.95
CA GLN A 318 -1.53 4.80 -11.33
C GLN A 318 -1.32 3.39 -11.90
N LEU A 319 -1.55 2.33 -11.13
CA LEU A 319 -1.40 0.95 -11.59
C LEU A 319 -2.61 0.49 -12.43
N ASP A 320 -2.34 -0.31 -13.46
CA ASP A 320 -3.38 -0.87 -14.35
C ASP A 320 -4.31 -1.89 -13.66
N THR A 321 -3.87 -2.45 -12.53
CA THR A 321 -4.56 -3.53 -11.79
C THR A 321 -4.58 -3.23 -10.31
N TYR A 322 -5.76 -3.27 -9.71
CA TYR A 322 -5.97 -3.27 -8.27
C TYR A 322 -6.02 -4.71 -7.74
N HIS A 323 -5.36 -4.98 -6.61
CA HIS A 323 -5.37 -6.30 -5.99
C HIS A 323 -6.31 -6.30 -4.80
N LEU A 324 -7.51 -6.87 -4.95
CA LEU A 324 -8.52 -6.94 -3.90
C LEU A 324 -8.13 -7.96 -2.84
N PRO A 325 -7.86 -7.55 -1.58
CA PRO A 325 -7.57 -8.47 -0.48
C PRO A 325 -8.83 -9.17 0.03
N VAL A 326 -8.80 -10.49 0.09
CA VAL A 326 -9.78 -11.33 0.80
C VAL A 326 -9.05 -12.06 1.89
N CYS A 327 -9.36 -11.73 3.15
CA CYS A 327 -8.70 -12.28 4.32
C CYS A 327 -9.68 -13.15 5.11
N GLN A 328 -9.24 -14.34 5.51
CA GLN A 328 -10.05 -15.31 6.26
C GLN A 328 -9.19 -16.00 7.30
N ALA A 329 -9.78 -16.30 8.47
CA ALA A 329 -9.10 -17.07 9.50
C ALA A 329 -8.70 -18.44 8.96
N GLU A 330 -7.45 -18.85 9.19
CA GLU A 330 -7.00 -20.20 8.84
C GLU A 330 -7.77 -21.21 9.69
N SER A 331 -8.42 -22.17 9.04
CA SER A 331 -9.00 -23.31 9.75
C SER A 331 -7.85 -24.09 10.40
N GLU A 332 -7.97 -24.42 11.69
CA GLU A 332 -7.06 -25.39 12.31
C GLU A 332 -7.04 -26.65 11.44
N PRO A 333 -5.86 -27.16 11.03
CA PRO A 333 -5.82 -28.39 10.28
C PRO A 333 -6.50 -29.49 11.09
N GLU A 334 -7.47 -30.18 10.49
CA GLU A 334 -8.08 -31.38 11.09
C GLU A 334 -6.94 -32.35 11.47
N GLN A 335 -6.76 -32.60 12.77
CA GLN A 335 -5.78 -33.53 13.32
C GLN A 335 -6.14 -34.99 13.05
#